data_AF-A0A316TEI9-F1
#
_entry.id   AF-A0A316TEI9-F1
#
_cell.length_a   1.000
_cell.length_b   1.000
_cell.length_c   1.000
_cell.angle_alpha   90.00
_cell.angle_beta   90.00
_cell.angle_gamma   90.00
#
_symmetry.space_group_name_H-M   'P 1'
#
loop_
_entity.id
_entity.type
_entity.pdbx_description
1 polymer ?
#
loop_
_entity_poly.entity_id
_entity_poly.type
_entity_poly.pdbx_seq_one_letter_code
_entity_poly.pdbx_strand_id
1 'polypeptide(L)'
;MLGGAAHGEGNMMKKTTKGALAAGGAAALLLGGASTLAYWSAEGDVEGGTFTSGELKLLNEDCDGAGAGEGSGWFFDGGESAPSKEYVAGDLVVPGDVLTKTCTYEIQATGEHLRAGLATTGATTSGALASSLAPTASFTVAGETTTSITDTNDGDVLTATISVEFDGGADNSTQNLAAVLSSYVVTATQIHD
;
A
#
# COMPACT_ATOMS: atom_id res chain seq x y z
N MET A 1 68.45 -7.60 71.74
CA MET A 1 68.62 -6.28 71.09
C MET A 1 67.63 -6.28 69.94
N LEU A 2 66.66 -5.40 69.74
CA LEU A 2 66.20 -4.11 70.30
C LEU A 2 64.66 -4.28 70.53
N GLY A 3 63.89 -3.57 71.34
CA GLY A 3 63.95 -2.25 71.97
C GLY A 3 62.58 -1.55 71.79
N GLY A 4 61.96 -1.07 72.88
CA GLY A 4 60.82 -0.12 72.94
C GLY A 4 59.42 -0.76 73.06
N ALA A 5 58.66 -0.69 74.18
CA ALA A 5 58.05 0.45 74.90
C ALA A 5 56.94 1.16 74.07
N ALA A 6 55.73 1.48 74.54
CA ALA A 6 55.04 1.43 75.84
C ALA A 6 53.53 1.74 75.68
N HIS A 7 52.78 1.61 76.79
CA HIS A 7 51.62 2.43 77.21
C HIS A 7 50.26 2.22 76.48
N GLY A 8 49.12 2.03 77.15
CA GLY A 8 48.79 2.20 78.56
C GLY A 8 47.38 1.67 78.91
N GLU A 9 47.13 1.63 80.21
CA GLU A 9 45.89 1.28 80.94
C GLU A 9 44.63 1.95 80.36
N GLY A 10 43.43 1.37 80.34
CA GLY A 10 42.78 0.55 81.35
C GLY A 10 41.72 1.40 82.08
N ASN A 11 40.43 1.27 81.71
CA ASN A 11 39.36 1.39 82.72
C ASN A 11 38.02 0.75 82.28
N MET A 12 37.81 -0.47 82.77
CA MET A 12 36.58 -1.08 83.29
C MET A 12 35.23 -0.39 83.05
N MET A 13 34.37 -1.10 82.30
CA MET A 13 32.92 -0.93 82.29
C MET A 13 32.30 -1.51 83.58
N LYS A 14 31.46 -0.75 84.29
CA LYS A 14 30.50 -1.29 85.27
C LYS A 14 29.09 -1.24 84.68
N LYS A 15 28.54 -2.43 84.42
CA LYS A 15 27.15 -2.68 84.03
C LYS A 15 26.22 -2.49 85.24
N THR A 16 24.95 -2.18 84.95
CA THR A 16 23.68 -2.67 85.55
C THR A 16 22.67 -1.51 85.64
N THR A 17 21.35 -1.62 85.47
CA THR A 17 20.41 -2.62 84.97
C THR A 17 19.05 -1.91 85.07
N LYS A 18 18.31 -1.86 83.96
CA LYS A 18 16.84 -1.85 83.76
C LYS A 18 15.87 -1.08 84.68
N GLY A 19 14.87 -0.53 83.99
CA GLY A 19 13.45 -0.52 84.39
C GLY A 19 12.96 0.87 84.81
N ALA A 20 11.73 1.31 84.55
CA ALA A 20 10.60 0.84 83.77
C ALA A 20 9.61 2.03 83.71
N LEU A 21 8.74 2.01 82.69
CA LEU A 21 7.57 2.85 82.40
C LEU A 21 6.90 3.63 83.55
N ALA A 22 6.44 4.86 83.24
CA ALA A 22 5.13 5.36 83.71
C ALA A 22 4.59 6.43 82.76
N ALA A 23 3.34 6.23 82.32
CA ALA A 23 2.59 7.04 81.40
C ALA A 23 2.01 8.33 82.03
N GLY A 24 1.70 9.33 81.20
CA GLY A 24 0.67 10.32 81.52
C GLY A 24 0.86 11.68 80.86
N GLY A 25 -0.11 12.08 80.03
CA GLY A 25 -0.35 13.49 79.68
C GLY A 25 -0.34 13.81 78.19
N ALA A 26 -1.50 13.61 77.54
CA ALA A 26 -1.77 14.12 76.20
C ALA A 26 -1.79 15.65 76.17
N ALA A 27 -1.22 16.25 75.12
CA ALA A 27 -1.86 17.32 74.33
C ALA A 27 -0.90 17.85 73.25
N ALA A 28 -1.44 17.93 72.04
CA ALA A 28 -0.93 18.64 70.87
C ALA A 28 0.40 18.11 70.30
N LEU A 29 0.48 17.71 69.04
CA LEU A 29 0.11 18.52 67.89
C LEU A 29 -0.45 17.60 66.78
N LEU A 30 -1.78 17.64 66.58
CA LEU A 30 -2.42 17.40 65.28
C LEU A 30 -2.08 18.58 64.34
N LEU A 31 -0.79 18.80 64.12
CA LEU A 31 -0.21 19.94 63.39
C LEU A 31 1.06 19.48 62.66
N GLY A 32 0.98 18.31 62.01
CA GLY A 32 1.46 18.18 60.64
C GLY A 32 0.21 18.13 59.79
N GLY A 33 -0.53 19.24 59.69
CA GLY A 33 -0.13 20.30 58.80
C GLY A 33 -0.54 19.87 57.41
N ALA A 34 -1.58 20.50 56.88
CA ALA A 34 -2.04 20.35 55.51
C ALA A 34 -0.83 20.26 54.55
N SER A 35 -0.47 19.04 54.18
CA SER A 35 0.33 18.72 53.01
C SER A 35 -0.53 17.67 52.31
N THR A 36 -1.48 18.19 51.53
CA THR A 36 -1.37 18.14 50.07
C THR A 36 -1.42 16.68 49.65
N LEU A 37 -2.55 16.29 49.04
CA LEU A 37 -2.67 15.08 48.24
C LEU A 37 -1.29 14.73 47.67
N ALA A 38 -0.65 13.66 48.14
CA ALA A 38 0.53 13.15 47.48
C ALA A 38 0.02 12.53 46.17
N TYR A 39 -0.32 13.38 45.20
CA TYR A 39 -0.45 12.96 43.82
C TYR A 39 0.97 12.65 43.38
N TRP A 40 1.32 11.37 43.45
CA TRP A 40 2.46 10.87 42.71
C TRP A 40 2.12 11.04 41.23
N SER A 41 2.55 12.14 40.63
CA SER A 41 2.49 12.35 39.19
C SER A 41 3.92 12.35 38.65
N ALA A 42 4.16 11.54 37.64
CA ALA A 42 5.36 11.59 36.82
C ALA A 42 4.94 12.04 35.43
N GLU A 43 5.65 13.03 34.90
CA GLU A 43 5.55 13.47 33.52
C GLU A 43 6.85 13.11 32.80
N GLY A 44 6.73 12.79 31.52
CA GLY A 44 7.86 12.49 30.65
C GLY A 44 7.51 12.99 29.26
N ASP A 45 8.41 13.76 28.68
CA ASP A 45 8.25 14.24 27.32
C ASP A 45 8.53 13.10 26.34
N VAL A 46 7.67 12.98 25.33
CA VAL A 46 7.93 12.18 24.14
C VAL A 46 8.41 13.13 23.07
N GLU A 47 9.64 12.97 22.60
CA GLU A 47 10.11 13.72 21.44
C GLU A 47 9.22 13.41 20.23
N GLY A 48 8.71 14.46 19.60
CA GLY A 48 8.00 14.34 18.33
C GLY A 48 8.95 14.01 17.17
N GLY A 49 8.38 13.83 15.99
CA GLY A 49 9.13 13.61 14.75
C GLY A 49 8.48 14.29 13.55
N THR A 50 9.20 14.33 12.44
CA THR A 50 8.68 14.76 11.13
C THR A 50 8.27 13.54 10.31
N PHE A 51 7.07 13.58 9.73
CA PHE A 51 6.57 12.54 8.84
C PHE A 51 6.37 13.13 7.44
N THR A 52 6.81 12.39 6.41
CA THR A 52 6.67 12.79 5.00
C THR A 52 5.87 11.72 4.26
N SER A 53 4.93 12.14 3.41
CA SER A 53 4.14 11.21 2.59
C SER A 53 4.89 10.81 1.32
N GLY A 54 4.57 9.61 0.82
CA GLY A 54 5.04 9.10 -0.46
C GLY A 54 4.23 9.56 -1.68
N GLU A 55 4.42 8.87 -2.80
CA GLU A 55 3.78 9.14 -4.09
C GLU A 55 3.28 7.85 -4.78
N LEU A 56 2.17 7.96 -5.52
CA LEU A 56 1.64 6.90 -6.39
C LEU A 56 1.26 7.50 -7.75
N LYS A 57 1.92 7.09 -8.83
CA LYS A 57 1.66 7.54 -10.20
C LYS A 57 1.90 6.43 -11.22
N LEU A 58 1.21 6.50 -12.35
CA LEU A 58 1.55 5.79 -13.58
C LEU A 58 2.11 6.83 -14.56
N LEU A 59 3.35 6.67 -14.97
CA LEU A 59 4.10 7.61 -15.80
C LEU A 59 4.41 7.00 -17.17
N ASN A 60 4.89 7.84 -18.09
CA ASN A 60 5.48 7.41 -19.36
C ASN A 60 4.59 6.41 -20.13
N GLU A 61 3.31 6.74 -20.25
CA GLU A 61 2.35 5.94 -21.04
C GLU A 61 2.88 5.75 -22.46
N ASP A 62 2.96 4.49 -22.88
CA ASP A 62 3.30 4.10 -24.24
C ASP A 62 2.31 3.02 -24.71
N CYS A 63 1.47 3.38 -25.67
CA CYS A 63 0.52 2.48 -26.33
C CYS A 63 0.93 2.17 -27.77
N ASP A 64 2.12 2.59 -28.19
CA ASP A 64 2.58 2.62 -29.58
C ASP A 64 3.59 1.50 -29.91
N GLY A 65 4.08 0.77 -28.90
CA GLY A 65 5.08 -0.29 -29.08
C GLY A 65 4.99 -1.49 -28.11
N ALA A 66 3.88 -1.69 -27.40
CA ALA A 66 3.82 -2.59 -26.25
C ALA A 66 3.27 -4.02 -26.50
N GLY A 67 2.88 -4.41 -27.72
CA GLY A 67 2.08 -5.64 -27.98
C GLY A 67 2.51 -6.52 -29.16
N ALA A 68 1.81 -7.65 -29.35
CA ALA A 68 2.10 -8.74 -30.33
C ALA A 68 1.97 -8.37 -31.83
N GLY A 69 2.04 -7.08 -32.14
CA GLY A 69 2.16 -6.49 -33.46
C GLY A 69 2.79 -5.11 -33.24
N GLU A 70 3.90 -4.85 -33.92
CA GLU A 70 4.61 -3.57 -33.82
C GLU A 70 3.69 -2.44 -34.32
N GLY A 71 3.17 -1.58 -33.43
CA GLY A 71 2.35 -0.43 -33.80
C GLY A 71 1.39 0.08 -32.73
N SER A 72 0.84 1.27 -32.98
CA SER A 72 -0.09 2.01 -32.10
C SER A 72 -1.56 1.61 -32.16
N GLY A 73 -1.87 0.68 -33.06
CA GLY A 73 -3.22 0.26 -33.40
C GLY A 73 -3.83 -0.76 -32.46
N TRP A 74 -5.05 -1.15 -32.81
CA TRP A 74 -5.64 -2.39 -32.33
C TRP A 74 -5.22 -3.51 -33.27
N PHE A 75 -5.11 -4.72 -32.77
CA PHE A 75 -4.75 -5.89 -33.58
C PHE A 75 -5.82 -6.95 -33.47
N PHE A 76 -6.17 -7.59 -34.59
CA PHE A 76 -6.95 -8.81 -34.59
C PHE A 76 -6.18 -9.93 -33.87
N ASP A 77 -6.89 -10.96 -33.42
CA ASP A 77 -6.24 -12.14 -32.89
C ASP A 77 -5.47 -12.93 -33.96
N GLY A 78 -4.72 -13.94 -33.51
CA GLY A 78 -3.92 -14.80 -34.38
C GLY A 78 -4.65 -16.07 -34.86
N GLY A 79 -5.93 -16.22 -34.55
CA GLY A 79 -6.72 -17.43 -34.82
C GLY A 79 -7.07 -17.60 -36.29
N GLU A 80 -7.15 -16.49 -37.04
CA GLU A 80 -7.59 -16.46 -38.44
C GLU A 80 -6.57 -15.79 -39.38
N SER A 81 -6.80 -15.90 -40.69
CA SER A 81 -5.95 -15.27 -41.71
C SER A 81 -6.49 -13.89 -42.10
N ALA A 82 -5.71 -12.80 -42.09
CA ALA A 82 -4.30 -12.72 -41.71
C ALA A 82 -4.13 -12.60 -40.18
N PRO A 83 -3.27 -13.40 -39.56
CA PRO A 83 -3.13 -13.42 -38.11
C PRO A 83 -2.50 -12.12 -37.61
N SER A 84 -2.98 -11.60 -36.48
CA SER A 84 -2.40 -10.43 -35.82
C SER A 84 -2.29 -9.21 -36.73
N LYS A 85 -3.25 -9.05 -37.65
CA LYS A 85 -3.34 -7.89 -38.53
C LYS A 85 -3.69 -6.65 -37.70
N GLU A 86 -3.03 -5.53 -37.95
CA GLU A 86 -3.46 -4.24 -37.43
C GLU A 86 -4.85 -3.88 -37.99
N TYR A 87 -5.78 -3.56 -37.09
CA TYR A 87 -7.08 -3.01 -37.41
C TYR A 87 -6.91 -1.57 -37.91
N VAL A 88 -7.42 -1.32 -39.11
CA VAL A 88 -7.53 0.03 -39.67
C VAL A 88 -9.00 0.42 -39.82
N ALA A 89 -9.30 1.70 -39.64
CA ALA A 89 -10.67 2.20 -39.77
C ALA A 89 -11.27 1.81 -41.14
N GLY A 90 -12.40 1.10 -41.10
CA GLY A 90 -13.05 0.52 -42.28
C GLY A 90 -12.90 -1.00 -42.38
N ASP A 91 -12.00 -1.60 -41.61
CA ASP A 91 -12.01 -3.05 -41.39
C ASP A 91 -13.30 -3.47 -40.69
N LEU A 92 -13.79 -4.65 -41.10
CA LEU A 92 -14.99 -5.26 -40.56
C LEU A 92 -14.59 -6.39 -39.61
N VAL A 93 -15.30 -6.46 -38.48
CA VAL A 93 -15.19 -7.54 -37.53
C VAL A 93 -16.29 -8.58 -37.77
N VAL A 94 -16.01 -9.83 -37.45
CA VAL A 94 -16.95 -10.96 -37.52
C VAL A 94 -17.09 -11.61 -36.13
N PRO A 95 -18.18 -12.36 -35.89
CA PRO A 95 -18.33 -13.11 -34.65
C PRO A 95 -17.11 -14.00 -34.38
N GLY A 96 -16.53 -13.87 -33.18
CA GLY A 96 -15.35 -14.59 -32.73
C GLY A 96 -14.05 -13.78 -32.78
N ASP A 97 -14.02 -12.65 -33.48
CA ASP A 97 -12.84 -11.78 -33.52
C ASP A 97 -12.55 -11.20 -32.13
N VAL A 98 -11.27 -11.12 -31.78
CA VAL A 98 -10.78 -10.36 -30.62
C VAL A 98 -9.86 -9.25 -31.11
N LEU A 99 -10.21 -8.01 -30.79
CA LEU A 99 -9.31 -6.87 -30.97
C LEU A 99 -8.53 -6.61 -29.69
N THR A 100 -7.21 -6.57 -29.77
CA THR A 100 -6.32 -6.32 -28.63
C THR A 100 -5.50 -5.05 -28.82
N LYS A 101 -5.35 -4.28 -27.74
CA LYS A 101 -4.42 -3.15 -27.63
C LYS A 101 -3.64 -3.24 -26.32
N THR A 102 -2.34 -2.98 -26.38
CA THR A 102 -1.45 -3.04 -25.22
C THR A 102 -0.82 -1.67 -24.97
N CYS A 103 -0.78 -1.28 -23.70
CA CYS A 103 -0.12 -0.06 -23.24
C CYS A 103 0.82 -0.39 -22.07
N THR A 104 1.94 0.31 -21.99
CA THR A 104 2.89 0.23 -20.87
C THR A 104 2.96 1.54 -20.09
N TYR A 105 3.21 1.44 -18.80
CA TYR A 105 3.40 2.57 -17.89
C TYR A 105 4.59 2.28 -16.98
N GLU A 106 5.38 3.30 -16.66
CA GLU A 106 6.35 3.26 -15.56
C GLU A 106 5.61 3.48 -14.24
N ILE A 107 5.80 2.56 -13.29
CA ILE A 107 5.20 2.66 -11.96
C ILE A 107 6.06 3.59 -11.09
N GLN A 108 5.44 4.62 -10.50
CA GLN A 108 6.00 5.35 -9.37
C GLN A 108 5.18 5.00 -8.12
N ALA A 109 5.77 4.29 -7.17
CA ALA A 109 5.13 3.77 -5.96
C ALA A 109 6.05 3.94 -4.75
N THR A 110 6.33 5.18 -4.37
CA THR A 110 7.19 5.48 -3.21
C THR A 110 6.35 5.58 -1.95
N GLY A 111 6.67 4.84 -0.89
CA GLY A 111 6.06 4.98 0.43
C GLY A 111 5.95 3.64 1.16
N GLU A 112 6.04 3.66 2.48
CA GLU A 112 5.91 2.44 3.28
C GLU A 112 4.46 1.95 3.33
N HIS A 113 4.27 0.63 3.34
CA HIS A 113 2.96 -0.03 3.41
C HIS A 113 2.01 0.36 2.27
N LEU A 114 2.57 0.72 1.10
CA LEU A 114 1.79 1.07 -0.06
C LEU A 114 1.26 -0.19 -0.75
N ARG A 115 -0.05 -0.22 -0.96
CA ARG A 115 -0.73 -1.14 -1.88
C ARG A 115 -1.70 -0.34 -2.74
N ALA A 116 -1.73 -0.58 -4.03
CA ALA A 116 -2.68 0.04 -4.93
C ALA A 116 -3.37 -1.01 -5.82
N GLY A 117 -4.69 -0.95 -5.91
CA GLY A 117 -5.46 -1.76 -6.85
C GLY A 117 -5.40 -1.17 -8.25
N LEU A 118 -5.25 -2.03 -9.25
CA LEU A 118 -5.28 -1.69 -10.66
C LEU A 118 -6.69 -1.89 -11.21
N ALA A 119 -7.17 -0.91 -11.97
CA ALA A 119 -8.44 -1.00 -12.65
C ALA A 119 -8.40 -0.25 -13.98
N THR A 120 -9.43 -0.48 -14.80
CA THR A 120 -9.74 0.38 -15.94
C THR A 120 -11.08 1.06 -15.71
N THR A 121 -11.17 2.34 -16.07
CA THR A 121 -12.46 3.04 -16.22
C THR A 121 -12.68 3.39 -17.69
N GLY A 122 -13.92 3.70 -18.06
CA GLY A 122 -14.30 3.89 -19.47
C GLY A 122 -14.71 2.57 -20.12
N ALA A 123 -14.17 2.28 -21.31
CA ALA A 123 -14.43 1.03 -22.04
C ALA A 123 -15.90 0.77 -22.42
N THR A 124 -16.71 1.81 -22.47
CA THR A 124 -18.13 1.67 -22.77
C THR A 124 -18.35 1.45 -24.25
N THR A 125 -19.16 0.44 -24.58
CA THR A 125 -19.62 0.21 -25.95
C THR A 125 -20.97 0.90 -26.16
N SER A 126 -21.16 1.45 -27.35
CA SER A 126 -22.43 2.07 -27.77
C SER A 126 -22.70 1.78 -29.24
N GLY A 127 -23.95 1.91 -29.70
CA GLY A 127 -24.35 1.55 -31.05
C GLY A 127 -25.05 0.18 -31.13
N ALA A 128 -25.42 -0.22 -32.33
CA ALA A 128 -26.26 -1.39 -32.55
C ALA A 128 -25.51 -2.72 -32.33
N LEU A 129 -24.18 -2.74 -32.49
CA LEU A 129 -23.35 -3.92 -32.24
C LEU A 129 -22.91 -4.05 -30.76
N ALA A 130 -23.15 -3.02 -29.93
CA ALA A 130 -22.54 -2.90 -28.60
C ALA A 130 -22.84 -4.05 -27.65
N SER A 131 -24.05 -4.63 -27.72
CA SER A 131 -24.46 -5.75 -26.88
C SER A 131 -23.76 -7.07 -27.21
N SER A 132 -23.11 -7.15 -28.37
CA SER A 132 -22.34 -8.32 -28.81
C SER A 132 -20.83 -8.13 -28.62
N LEU A 133 -20.42 -7.03 -27.98
CA LEU A 133 -19.01 -6.76 -27.67
C LEU A 133 -18.76 -6.89 -26.18
N ALA A 134 -17.70 -7.60 -25.82
CA ALA A 134 -17.25 -7.81 -24.45
C ALA A 134 -15.85 -7.21 -24.25
N PRO A 135 -15.75 -5.96 -23.77
CA PRO A 135 -14.48 -5.34 -23.45
C PRO A 135 -13.94 -5.87 -22.12
N THR A 136 -12.65 -6.20 -22.09
CA THR A 136 -11.93 -6.68 -20.91
C THR A 136 -10.55 -6.03 -20.81
N ALA A 137 -9.95 -6.09 -19.62
CA ALA A 137 -8.59 -5.62 -19.39
C ALA A 137 -7.86 -6.57 -18.45
N SER A 138 -6.55 -6.71 -18.65
CA SER A 138 -5.63 -7.44 -17.78
C SER A 138 -4.35 -6.65 -17.58
N PHE A 139 -3.65 -6.92 -16.48
CA PHE A 139 -2.43 -6.23 -16.10
C PHE A 139 -1.34 -7.22 -15.78
N THR A 140 -0.11 -6.90 -16.19
CA THR A 140 1.08 -7.65 -15.83
C THR A 140 2.19 -6.72 -15.36
N VAL A 141 3.01 -7.17 -14.42
CA VAL A 141 4.25 -6.51 -14.01
C VAL A 141 5.34 -7.57 -14.05
N ALA A 142 6.46 -7.28 -14.72
CA ALA A 142 7.53 -8.25 -14.98
C ALA A 142 7.03 -9.57 -15.62
N GLY A 143 5.95 -9.51 -16.42
CA GLY A 143 5.35 -10.65 -17.10
C GLY A 143 4.36 -11.48 -16.26
N GLU A 144 4.19 -11.17 -14.98
CA GLU A 144 3.25 -11.86 -14.10
C GLU A 144 1.94 -11.09 -14.00
N THR A 145 0.81 -11.78 -14.15
CA THR A 145 -0.52 -11.18 -14.02
C THR A 145 -0.75 -10.69 -12.61
N THR A 146 -1.24 -9.46 -12.47
CA THR A 146 -1.56 -8.87 -11.18
C THR A 146 -2.83 -8.00 -11.24
N THR A 147 -3.44 -7.78 -10.09
CA THR A 147 -4.54 -6.81 -9.91
C THR A 147 -4.15 -5.69 -8.94
N SER A 148 -2.92 -5.70 -8.43
CA SER A 148 -2.41 -4.70 -7.51
C SER A 148 -0.90 -4.54 -7.59
N ILE A 149 -0.39 -3.38 -7.20
CA ILE A 149 1.03 -3.08 -7.09
C ILE A 149 1.35 -2.61 -5.66
N THR A 150 2.60 -2.79 -5.26
CA THR A 150 3.15 -2.34 -3.97
C THR A 150 4.38 -1.46 -4.18
N ASP A 151 4.97 -0.96 -3.11
CA ASP A 151 6.23 -0.19 -3.14
C ASP A 151 7.40 -0.95 -3.75
N THR A 152 7.37 -2.28 -3.71
CA THR A 152 8.35 -3.14 -4.39
C THR A 152 8.31 -3.05 -5.91
N ASN A 153 7.24 -2.50 -6.50
CA ASN A 153 7.11 -2.32 -7.94
C ASN A 153 7.53 -0.92 -8.42
N ASP A 154 8.08 -0.08 -7.56
CA ASP A 154 8.60 1.24 -7.94
C ASP A 154 9.69 1.09 -9.03
N GLY A 155 9.51 1.79 -10.15
CA GLY A 155 10.38 1.70 -11.33
C GLY A 155 10.11 0.51 -12.25
N ASP A 156 9.22 -0.42 -11.89
CA ASP A 156 8.81 -1.50 -12.78
C ASP A 156 7.89 -0.98 -13.90
N VAL A 157 7.80 -1.76 -14.99
CA VAL A 157 6.85 -1.52 -16.08
C VAL A 157 5.56 -2.28 -15.82
N LEU A 158 4.45 -1.55 -15.76
CA LEU A 158 3.09 -2.07 -15.83
C LEU A 158 2.68 -2.21 -17.29
N THR A 159 2.30 -3.41 -17.71
CA THR A 159 1.66 -3.64 -19.01
C THR A 159 0.17 -3.87 -18.82
N ALA A 160 -0.65 -2.99 -19.41
CA ALA A 160 -2.10 -3.12 -19.50
C ALA A 160 -2.49 -3.65 -20.88
N THR A 161 -3.18 -4.79 -20.93
CA THR A 161 -3.70 -5.37 -22.16
C THR A 161 -5.21 -5.25 -22.16
N ILE A 162 -5.74 -4.63 -23.20
CA ILE A 162 -7.16 -4.39 -23.40
C ILE A 162 -7.62 -5.27 -24.55
N SER A 163 -8.71 -5.99 -24.35
CA SER A 163 -9.29 -6.85 -25.39
C SER A 163 -10.77 -6.57 -25.56
N VAL A 164 -11.25 -6.62 -26.80
CA VAL A 164 -12.67 -6.49 -27.15
C VAL A 164 -13.04 -7.70 -27.97
N GLU A 165 -13.80 -8.61 -27.36
CA GLU A 165 -14.30 -9.80 -28.03
C GLU A 165 -15.65 -9.51 -28.68
N PHE A 166 -15.81 -9.88 -29.95
CA PHE A 166 -17.11 -9.99 -30.58
C PHE A 166 -17.65 -11.41 -30.32
N ASP A 167 -18.76 -11.51 -29.60
CA ASP A 167 -19.45 -12.76 -29.27
C ASP A 167 -19.51 -13.73 -30.48
N GLY A 168 -18.75 -14.83 -30.40
CA GLY A 168 -18.71 -15.87 -31.43
C GLY A 168 -20.04 -16.61 -31.64
N GLY A 169 -20.99 -16.48 -30.71
CA GLY A 169 -22.35 -16.99 -30.85
C GLY A 169 -23.30 -16.07 -31.61
N ALA A 170 -22.86 -14.88 -32.01
CA ALA A 170 -23.70 -13.92 -32.72
C ALA A 170 -24.17 -14.45 -34.09
N ASP A 171 -25.43 -14.18 -34.43
CA ASP A 171 -26.05 -14.61 -35.69
C ASP A 171 -26.12 -13.48 -36.73
N ASN A 172 -26.79 -13.75 -37.85
CA ASN A 172 -26.94 -12.82 -38.97
C ASN A 172 -27.62 -11.49 -38.60
N SER A 173 -28.27 -11.37 -37.45
CA SER A 173 -28.83 -10.10 -36.97
C SER A 173 -27.77 -9.06 -36.64
N THR A 174 -26.52 -9.47 -36.41
CA THR A 174 -25.38 -8.58 -36.11
C THR A 174 -24.68 -8.04 -37.34
N GLN A 175 -25.06 -8.48 -38.55
CA GLN A 175 -24.44 -8.05 -39.80
C GLN A 175 -24.70 -6.56 -40.08
N ASN A 176 -23.68 -5.86 -40.58
CA ASN A 176 -23.71 -4.43 -40.92
C ASN A 176 -24.08 -3.51 -39.75
N LEU A 177 -23.96 -3.99 -38.52
CA LEU A 177 -24.07 -3.16 -37.32
C LEU A 177 -22.72 -2.55 -36.98
N ALA A 178 -22.77 -1.42 -36.30
CA ALA A 178 -21.57 -0.72 -35.82
C ALA A 178 -21.68 -0.48 -34.32
N ALA A 179 -20.52 -0.42 -33.68
CA ALA A 179 -20.38 0.07 -32.32
C ALA A 179 -19.23 1.08 -32.22
N VAL A 180 -19.29 1.88 -31.17
CA VAL A 180 -18.22 2.78 -30.74
C VAL A 180 -17.76 2.32 -29.37
N LEU A 181 -16.44 2.19 -29.20
CA LEU A 181 -15.79 1.94 -27.92
C LEU A 181 -15.21 3.27 -27.40
N SER A 182 -15.54 3.65 -26.18
CA SER A 182 -14.92 4.81 -25.54
C SER A 182 -13.50 4.51 -25.06
N SER A 183 -12.73 5.56 -24.79
CA SER A 183 -11.37 5.43 -24.28
C SER A 183 -11.32 4.65 -22.97
N TYR A 184 -10.22 3.90 -22.80
CA TYR A 184 -9.85 3.31 -21.52
C TYR A 184 -9.03 4.31 -20.72
N VAL A 185 -9.18 4.28 -19.40
CA VAL A 185 -8.28 4.95 -18.47
C VAL A 185 -7.80 3.92 -17.47
N VAL A 186 -6.51 3.62 -17.48
CA VAL A 186 -5.87 2.76 -16.48
C VAL A 186 -5.70 3.55 -15.18
N THR A 187 -6.07 2.97 -14.05
CA THR A 187 -5.99 3.60 -12.74
C THR A 187 -5.26 2.71 -11.73
N ALA A 188 -4.43 3.34 -10.90
CA ALA A 188 -3.88 2.76 -9.69
C ALA A 188 -4.47 3.53 -8.50
N THR A 189 -5.25 2.86 -7.65
CA THR A 189 -5.89 3.48 -6.48
C THR A 189 -5.35 2.87 -5.21
N GLN A 190 -4.83 3.68 -4.30
CA GLN A 190 -4.33 3.19 -3.01
C GLN A 190 -5.45 2.47 -2.24
N ILE A 191 -5.11 1.31 -1.68
CA ILE A 191 -5.98 0.52 -0.81
C ILE A 191 -5.28 0.39 0.54
N HIS A 192 -5.96 0.81 1.60
CA HIS A 192 -5.47 0.68 2.96
C HIS A 192 -6.58 0.05 3.80
N ASP A 193 -6.30 -1.14 4.34
CA ASP A 193 -7.18 -1.92 5.21
C ASP A 193 -6.40 -2.35 6.46
#